data_AF-A0A9E3UZV4-F1
#
_entry.id   AF-A0A9E3UZV4-F1
#
_cell.length_a   1.000
_cell.length_b   1.000
_cell.length_c   1.000
_cell.angle_alpha   90.00
_cell.angle_beta   90.00
_cell.angle_gamma   90.00
#
_symmetry.space_group_name_H-M   'P 1'
#
loop_
_entity.id
_entity.type
_entity.pdbx_description
1 polymer ?
#
loop_
_entity_poly.entity_id
_entity_poly.type
_entity_poly.pdbx_seq_one_letter_code
_entity_poly.pdbx_strand_id
1 'polypeptide(L)'
;MALSITNLKKGTVFQLDGVPYRVLDYGQKVMGRGGSIVNVRIKSLLDGKVLDKTFKGSEQIEHADVENRAVQFLYSDAGIFHFMDESTYAQFELDTEGVGDQAFFL
;
A
#
# COMPACT_ATOMS: atom_id res chain seq x y z
N MET A 1 -5.47 9.69 -12.63
CA MET A 1 -5.14 11.03 -12.09
C MET A 1 -3.73 10.98 -11.54
N ALA A 2 -2.88 11.94 -11.89
CA ALA A 2 -1.49 11.95 -11.46
C ALA A 2 -1.38 12.53 -10.02
N LEU A 3 -0.65 11.84 -9.15
CA LEU A 3 -0.41 12.22 -7.77
C LEU A 3 0.93 12.98 -7.69
N SER A 4 0.90 14.15 -7.05
CA SER A 4 2.13 14.87 -6.71
C SER A 4 2.92 14.09 -5.66
N ILE A 5 4.23 13.96 -5.87
CA ILE A 5 5.17 13.33 -4.92
C ILE A 5 5.10 13.95 -3.52
N THR A 6 4.79 15.24 -3.40
CA THR A 6 4.63 15.93 -2.12
C THR A 6 3.42 15.45 -1.29
N ASN A 7 2.51 14.70 -1.92
CA ASN A 7 1.31 14.14 -1.29
C ASN A 7 1.49 12.66 -0.92
N LEU A 8 2.69 12.09 -1.05
CA LEU A 8 3.06 10.74 -0.61
C LEU A 8 3.19 10.62 0.92
N LYS A 9 2.19 11.09 1.67
CA LYS A 9 2.19 10.93 3.13
C LYS A 9 2.13 9.44 3.51
N LYS A 10 2.50 9.14 4.76
CA LYS A 10 2.38 7.79 5.32
C LYS A 10 0.97 7.24 5.14
N GLY A 11 0.86 6.01 4.65
CA GLY A 11 -0.39 5.32 4.36
C GLY A 11 -0.91 5.51 2.93
N THR A 12 -0.42 6.51 2.19
CA THR A 12 -0.80 6.70 0.78
C THR A 12 -0.41 5.46 -0.03
N VAL A 13 -1.32 5.01 -0.89
CA VAL A 13 -1.07 3.92 -1.84
C VAL A 13 -0.96 4.49 -3.24
N PHE A 14 0.08 4.09 -3.96
CA PHE A 14 0.39 4.60 -5.30
C PHE A 14 0.98 3.50 -6.17
N GLN A 15 0.97 3.70 -7.48
CA GLN A 15 1.50 2.75 -8.44
C GLN A 15 2.85 3.25 -8.96
N LEU A 16 3.83 2.35 -8.98
CA LEU A 16 5.14 2.59 -9.55
C LEU A 16 5.50 1.40 -10.43
N ASP A 17 5.74 1.66 -11.72
CA ASP A 17 6.11 0.63 -12.70
C ASP A 17 5.12 -0.56 -12.73
N GLY A 18 3.83 -0.27 -12.58
CA GLY A 18 2.78 -1.28 -12.58
C GLY A 18 2.52 -1.93 -11.22
N VAL A 19 3.38 -1.73 -10.21
CA VAL A 19 3.26 -2.36 -8.89
C VAL A 19 2.64 -1.39 -7.87
N PRO A 20 1.63 -1.82 -7.09
CA PRO A 20 1.05 -1.01 -6.02
C PRO A 20 1.96 -1.01 -4.76
N TYR A 21 2.28 0.18 -4.28
CA TYR A 21 3.09 0.41 -3.08
C TYR A 21 2.34 1.27 -2.07
N ARG A 22 2.51 0.95 -0.78
CA ARG A 22 2.04 1.76 0.35
C ARG A 22 3.22 2.48 1.00
N VAL A 23 3.07 3.78 1.26
CA VAL A 23 4.09 4.57 1.97
C VAL A 23 4.10 4.20 3.46
N LEU A 24 5.26 3.73 3.95
CA LEU A 24 5.52 3.49 5.37
C LEU A 24 6.06 4.72 6.08
N ASP A 25 6.92 5.48 5.41
CA ASP A 25 7.55 6.68 5.95
C ASP A 25 7.76 7.75 4.87
N TYR A 26 7.69 9.02 5.27
CA TYR A 26 7.78 10.18 4.38
C TYR A 26 8.66 11.26 4.97
N GLY A 27 9.69 11.67 4.22
CA GLY A 27 10.56 12.79 4.54
C GLY A 27 10.69 13.74 3.37
N GLN A 28 10.32 15.00 3.57
CA GLN A 28 10.49 16.05 2.56
C GLN A 28 11.56 17.05 3.01
N LYS A 29 12.53 17.30 2.13
CA LYS A 29 13.53 18.34 2.31
C LYS A 29 13.39 19.38 1.21
N VAL A 30 13.01 20.59 1.60
CA VAL A 30 12.93 21.75 0.70
C VAL A 30 14.27 22.48 0.71
N MET A 31 14.93 22.61 -0.44
CA MET A 31 16.15 23.40 -0.59
C MET A 31 15.80 24.73 -1.26
N GLY A 32 16.13 25.86 -0.60
CA GLY A 32 15.65 27.19 -1.00
C GLY A 32 15.82 27.56 -2.48
N ARG A 33 16.92 27.16 -3.12
CA ARG A 33 17.18 27.39 -4.56
C ARG A 33 17.29 26.11 -5.40
N GLY A 34 17.03 24.93 -4.82
CA GLY A 34 17.31 23.62 -5.44
C GLY A 34 16.10 22.70 -5.63
N GLY A 35 14.90 23.20 -5.32
CA GLY A 35 13.67 22.39 -5.35
C GLY A 35 13.48 21.54 -4.09
N SER A 36 12.47 20.67 -4.13
CA SER A 36 12.16 19.74 -3.05
C SER A 36 12.68 18.34 -3.38
N ILE A 37 13.23 17.66 -2.39
CA ILE A 37 13.55 16.22 -2.46
C ILE A 37 12.62 15.51 -1.48
N VAL A 38 12.07 14.38 -1.91
CA VAL A 38 11.19 13.54 -1.10
C VAL A 38 11.82 12.16 -0.99
N ASN A 39 12.11 11.75 0.23
CA ASN A 39 12.55 10.41 0.58
C ASN A 39 11.36 9.66 1.17
N VAL A 40 11.04 8.49 0.63
CA VAL A 40 9.96 7.65 1.14
C VAL A 40 10.45 6.23 1.33
N ARG A 41 9.99 5.61 2.41
CA ARG A 41 10.06 4.17 2.60
C ARG A 41 8.72 3.59 2.18
N ILE A 42 8.72 2.65 1.25
CA ILE A 42 7.51 2.11 0.64
C ILE A 42 7.49 0.59 0.77
N LYS A 43 6.30 0.00 0.95
CA LYS A 43 6.08 -1.45 0.99
C LYS A 43 5.22 -1.86 -0.19
N SER A 44 5.69 -2.83 -0.96
CA SER A 44 4.90 -3.45 -2.03
C SER A 44 3.68 -4.16 -1.44
N LEU A 45 2.52 -3.97 -2.06
CA LEU A 45 1.30 -4.69 -1.67
C LEU A 45 1.20 -6.08 -2.32
N LEU A 46 2.05 -6.40 -3.29
CA LEU A 46 2.07 -7.72 -3.95
C LEU A 46 2.98 -8.72 -3.24
N ASP A 47 4.20 -8.31 -2.91
CA ASP A 47 5.24 -9.21 -2.36
C ASP A 47 5.77 -8.76 -0.99
N GLY A 48 5.19 -7.72 -0.40
CA GLY A 48 5.55 -7.24 0.93
C GLY A 48 6.94 -6.61 1.05
N LYS A 49 7.72 -6.52 -0.04
CA LYS A 49 9.08 -5.97 0.00
C LYS A 49 9.09 -4.50 0.36
N VAL A 50 10.04 -4.10 1.20
CA VAL A 50 10.26 -2.71 1.61
C VAL A 50 11.41 -2.12 0.80
N LEU A 51 11.19 -0.93 0.23
CA LEU A 51 12.16 -0.19 -0.57
C LEU A 51 12.25 1.25 -0.07
N ASP A 52 13.46 1.80 -0.07
CA ASP A 52 13.69 3.22 0.16
C ASP A 52 13.88 3.90 -1.20
N LYS A 53 13.02 4.88 -1.53
CA LYS A 53 13.08 5.62 -2.79
C LYS A 53 13.21 7.12 -2.56
N THR A 54 13.90 7.78 -3.48
CA THR A 54 14.07 9.23 -3.48
C THR A 54 13.49 9.78 -4.77
N PHE A 55 12.66 10.81 -4.65
CA PHE A 55 12.00 11.49 -5.76
C PHE A 55 12.34 12.98 -5.72
N LYS A 56 12.41 13.60 -6.90
CA LYS A 56 12.36 15.06 -6.98
C LYS A 56 10.90 15.49 -6.79
N GLY A 57 10.68 16.58 -6.07
CA GLY A 57 9.33 17.08 -5.78
C GLY A 57 8.53 17.55 -7.00
N SER A 58 9.17 17.67 -8.16
CA SER A 58 8.52 17.95 -9.45
C SER A 58 8.07 16.70 -10.20
N GLU A 59 8.45 15.50 -9.75
CA GLU A 59 7.99 14.26 -10.36
C GLU A 59 6.51 14.01 -10.04
N GLN A 60 5.84 13.29 -10.93
CA GLN A 60 4.48 12.83 -10.73
C GLN A 60 4.43 11.31 -10.88
N ILE A 61 3.53 10.70 -10.12
CA ILE A 61 3.32 9.26 -10.08
C ILE A 61 1.85 8.94 -10.25
N GLU A 62 1.55 7.71 -10.62
CA GLU A 62 0.18 7.28 -10.78
C GLU A 62 -0.43 6.87 -9.43
N HIS A 63 -1.69 7.22 -9.23
CA HIS A 63 -2.47 6.60 -8.17
C HIS A 63 -2.63 5.11 -8.47
N ALA A 64 -2.42 4.27 -7.48
CA ALA A 64 -2.85 2.89 -7.58
C ALA A 64 -4.37 2.86 -7.42
N ASP A 65 -5.03 2.12 -8.30
CA ASP A 65 -6.45 1.81 -8.15
C ASP A 65 -6.60 0.78 -7.03
N VAL A 66 -6.90 1.26 -5.84
CA VAL A 66 -7.01 0.42 -4.63
C VAL A 66 -8.34 0.72 -3.97
N GLU A 67 -9.11 -0.34 -3.79
CA GLU A 67 -10.39 -0.31 -3.12
C GLU A 67 -10.26 -1.01 -1.76
N ASN A 68 -10.70 -0.32 -0.71
CA ASN A 68 -10.85 -0.95 0.60
C ASN A 68 -12.29 -1.46 0.71
N ARG A 69 -12.46 -2.76 0.93
CA ARG A 69 -13.77 -3.36 1.19
C ARG A 69 -13.83 -3.91 2.60
N ALA A 70 -14.97 -3.73 3.24
CA ALA A 70 -15.27 -4.42 4.49
C ALA A 70 -15.63 -5.87 4.18
N VAL A 71 -14.96 -6.79 4.86
CA VAL A 71 -15.15 -8.23 4.68
C VAL A 71 -15.27 -8.87 6.06
N GLN A 72 -16.11 -9.90 6.14
CA GLN A 72 -16.32 -10.69 7.35
C GLN A 72 -15.37 -11.89 7.33
N PHE A 73 -14.59 -12.06 8.39
CA PHE A 73 -13.85 -13.29 8.63
C PHE A 73 -14.83 -14.41 9.00
N LEU A 74 -14.67 -15.58 8.39
CA LEU A 74 -15.52 -16.75 8.63
C LEU A 74 -14.82 -17.76 9.54
N TYR A 75 -13.72 -18.32 9.07
CA TYR A 75 -12.89 -19.30 9.77
C TYR A 75 -11.53 -19.42 9.08
N SER A 76 -10.59 -20.09 9.73
CA SER A 76 -9.32 -20.50 9.14
C SER A 76 -9.16 -22.01 9.21
N ASP A 77 -8.52 -22.59 8.20
CA ASP A 77 -8.13 -24.00 8.16
C ASP A 77 -6.76 -24.15 7.50
N ALA A 78 -5.88 -24.95 8.09
CA ALA A 78 -4.55 -25.28 7.58
C ALA A 78 -3.69 -24.09 7.07
N GLY A 79 -3.84 -22.89 7.65
CA GLY A 79 -3.11 -21.68 7.24
C GLY A 79 -3.76 -20.87 6.11
N ILE A 80 -4.97 -21.25 5.71
CA ILE A 80 -5.86 -20.53 4.80
C ILE A 80 -6.94 -19.83 5.65
N PHE A 81 -7.24 -18.59 5.33
CA PHE A 81 -8.21 -17.74 5.99
C PHE A 81 -9.35 -17.44 5.02
N HIS A 82 -10.57 -17.75 5.42
CA HIS A 82 -11.77 -17.55 4.61
C HIS A 82 -12.48 -16.26 5.02
N PHE A 83 -12.80 -15.44 4.02
CA PHE A 83 -13.49 -14.18 4.17
C PHE A 83 -14.73 -14.13 3.27
N MET A 84 -15.70 -13.30 3.65
CA MET A 84 -16.89 -13.02 2.87
C MET A 84 -17.08 -11.52 2.74
N ASP A 85 -17.28 -11.04 1.51
CA ASP A 85 -17.67 -9.65 1.25
C ASP A 85 -19.10 -9.42 1.74
N GLU A 86 -19.31 -8.45 2.63
CA GLU A 86 -20.63 -8.20 3.25
C GLU A 86 -21.67 -7.63 2.27
N SER A 87 -21.21 -7.05 1.16
CA SER A 87 -22.08 -6.42 0.16
C SER A 87 -22.52 -7.40 -0.92
N THR A 88 -21.64 -8.31 -1.32
CA THR A 88 -21.90 -9.26 -2.42
C THR A 88 -22.11 -10.70 -1.94
N TYR A 89 -21.81 -10.98 -0.66
CA TYR A 89 -21.73 -12.33 -0.10
C TYR A 89 -20.73 -13.25 -0.82
N ALA A 90 -19.83 -12.67 -1.63
CA ALA A 90 -18.80 -13.42 -2.32
C ALA A 90 -17.74 -13.86 -1.30
N GLN A 91 -17.38 -15.15 -1.35
CA GLN A 91 -16.35 -15.71 -0.49
C GLN A 91 -15.01 -15.75 -1.23
N PHE A 92 -13.94 -15.50 -0.50
CA PHE A 92 -12.58 -15.62 -0.99
C PHE A 92 -11.67 -16.07 0.13
N GLU A 93 -10.50 -16.57 -0.25
CA GLU A 93 -9.52 -17.12 0.69
C GLU A 93 -8.17 -16.41 0.52
N LEU A 94 -7.45 -16.25 1.63
CA LEU A 94 -6.10 -15.72 1.68
C LEU A 94 -5.23 -16.67 2.50
N ASP A 95 -3.98 -16.83 2.10
CA ASP A 95 -3.01 -17.54 2.91
C ASP A 95 -2.47 -16.65 4.04
N THR A 96 -1.66 -17.26 4.91
CA THR A 96 -1.04 -16.56 6.04
C THR A 96 -0.17 -15.37 5.58
N GLU A 97 0.46 -15.46 4.41
CA GLU A 97 1.25 -14.35 3.85
C GLU A 97 0.37 -13.17 3.40
N GLY A 98 -0.79 -13.46 2.78
CA GLY A 98 -1.76 -12.47 2.33
C GLY A 98 -2.45 -11.73 3.47
N VAL A 99 -2.73 -12.42 4.59
CA VAL A 99 -3.29 -11.79 5.80
C VAL A 99 -2.20 -11.08 6.63
N GLY A 100 -0.97 -11.60 6.61
CA GLY A 100 0.17 -11.06 7.34
C GLY A 100 0.00 -11.14 8.87
N ASP A 101 0.61 -10.21 9.60
CA ASP A 101 0.63 -10.21 11.08
C ASP A 101 -0.77 -10.14 11.72
N GLN A 102 -1.80 -9.75 10.96
CA GLN A 102 -3.18 -9.74 11.46
C GLN A 102 -3.76 -11.15 11.63
N ALA A 103 -3.16 -12.16 11.00
CA ALA A 103 -3.55 -13.56 11.15
C ALA A 103 -3.53 -14.02 12.62
N PHE A 104 -2.69 -13.42 13.47
CA PHE A 104 -2.61 -13.75 14.90
C PHE A 104 -3.76 -13.17 15.74
N PHE A 105 -4.60 -12.32 15.15
CA PHE A 105 -5.67 -11.60 15.84
C PHE A 105 -7.08 -11.85 15.25
N LEU A 106 -7.19 -12.73 14.25
CA LEU A 106 -8.45 -13.14 13.62
C LEU A 106 -9.02 -14.41 14.26
#